data_AF-A0A4Y2G041-F1
#
_entry.id   AF-A0A4Y2G041-F1
#
_cell.length_a   1.000
_cell.length_b   1.000
_cell.length_c   1.000
_cell.angle_alpha   90.00
_cell.angle_beta   90.00
_cell.angle_gamma   90.00
#
_symmetry.space_group_name_H-M   'P 1'
#
loop_
_entity.id
_entity.type
_entity.pdbx_description
1 polymer ?
#
loop_
_entity_poly.entity_id
_entity_poly.type
_entity_poly.pdbx_seq_one_letter_code
_entity_poly.pdbx_strand_id
1 'polypeptide(L)'
;MKPSKLRSTHNCSKHKDSSANMESVGAYRIFERSQSSHQLLYTDYCGDGDSKAYETVKNIYNDTIINKLECIGQIHKRVGMRIRKLKNKTPSVRGKVKLTAKFIDQLQNYYGIAIGSNVGNLENIQTAVISTFYHCCCSSRQLMHGQ
;
A
#
# COMPACT_ATOMS: atom_id res chain seq x y z
N MET A 1 21.56 0.32 -40.42
CA MET A 1 22.34 0.52 -39.17
C MET A 1 21.96 -0.58 -38.21
N LYS A 2 22.91 -1.42 -37.77
CA LYS A 2 22.62 -2.50 -36.80
C LYS A 2 22.40 -1.86 -35.42
N PRO A 3 21.36 -2.21 -34.66
CA PRO A 3 21.24 -1.73 -33.29
C PRO A 3 22.40 -2.33 -32.50
N SER A 4 23.33 -1.48 -32.07
CA SER A 4 24.43 -1.88 -31.20
C SER A 4 23.81 -2.40 -29.90
N LYS A 5 23.99 -3.69 -29.65
CA LYS A 5 23.64 -4.34 -28.39
C LYS A 5 24.53 -3.73 -27.30
N LEU A 6 24.13 -2.60 -26.72
CA LEU A 6 24.73 -2.07 -25.49
C LEU A 6 24.41 -3.08 -24.38
N ARG A 7 25.20 -4.15 -24.29
CA ARG A 7 25.28 -4.92 -23.05
C ARG A 7 26.05 -4.05 -22.07
N SER A 8 25.32 -3.16 -21.39
CA SER A 8 25.78 -2.54 -20.16
C SER A 8 26.26 -3.66 -19.24
N THR A 9 27.56 -3.67 -18.94
CA THR A 9 28.14 -4.59 -17.97
C THR A 9 27.36 -4.40 -16.66
N HIS A 10 26.74 -5.48 -16.20
CA HIS A 10 25.92 -5.45 -14.99
C HIS A 10 26.81 -5.12 -13.78
N ASN A 11 26.85 -3.85 -13.40
CA ASN A 11 27.53 -3.38 -12.22
C ASN A 11 26.57 -3.48 -11.02
N CYS A 12 26.61 -4.63 -10.35
CA CYS A 12 25.94 -4.80 -9.06
C CYS A 12 26.95 -4.53 -7.95
N SER A 13 26.82 -3.37 -7.31
CA SER A 13 27.56 -3.02 -6.11
C SER A 13 26.62 -3.12 -4.90
N LYS A 14 27.09 -3.75 -3.81
CA LYS A 14 26.36 -3.75 -2.54
C LYS A 14 26.20 -2.29 -2.06
N HIS A 15 25.01 -1.96 -1.57
CA HIS A 15 24.79 -0.68 -0.90
C HIS A 15 25.67 -0.60 0.34
N LYS A 16 26.37 0.53 0.53
CA LYS A 16 27.33 0.72 1.62
C LYS A 16 26.81 1.65 2.73
N ASP A 17 25.75 2.41 2.48
CA ASP A 17 25.19 3.31 3.48
C ASP A 17 24.15 2.58 4.36
N SER A 18 23.46 3.35 5.21
CA SER A 18 22.38 2.84 6.07
C SER A 18 21.34 2.04 5.28
N SER A 19 20.89 0.94 5.87
CA SER A 19 19.79 0.12 5.36
C SER A 19 18.50 0.93 5.16
N ALA A 20 18.28 1.95 6.01
CA ALA A 20 17.12 2.83 5.91
C ALA A 20 17.10 3.69 4.63
N ASN A 21 18.27 3.92 4.01
CA ASN A 21 18.38 4.70 2.77
C ASN A 21 18.35 3.85 1.50
N MET A 22 18.36 2.52 1.62
CA MET A 22 18.43 1.63 0.45
C MET A 22 17.28 1.86 -0.52
N GLU A 23 16.06 2.07 -0.01
CA GLU A 23 14.89 2.28 -0.83
C GLU A 23 14.96 3.61 -1.59
N SER A 24 15.35 4.70 -0.91
CA SER A 24 15.52 6.01 -1.54
C SER A 24 16.58 6.01 -2.62
N VAL A 25 17.76 5.45 -2.33
CA VAL A 25 18.85 5.35 -3.31
C VAL A 25 18.48 4.43 -4.47
N GLY A 26 17.80 3.31 -4.17
CA GLY A 26 17.31 2.37 -5.17
C GLY A 26 16.30 3.01 -6.11
N ALA A 27 15.29 3.68 -5.57
CA ALA A 27 14.28 4.39 -6.35
C ALA A 27 14.91 5.43 -7.27
N TYR A 28 15.77 6.32 -6.73
CA TYR A 28 16.47 7.31 -7.54
C TYR A 28 17.23 6.67 -8.71
N ARG A 29 18.05 5.64 -8.44
CA ARG A 29 18.85 4.96 -9.47
C ARG A 29 17.99 4.29 -10.54
N ILE A 30 16.85 3.71 -10.18
CA ILE A 30 15.94 3.07 -11.15
C ILE A 30 15.36 4.13 -12.10
N PHE A 31 14.90 5.26 -11.57
CA PHE A 31 14.28 6.31 -12.37
C PHE A 31 15.31 7.02 -13.26
N GLU A 32 16.47 7.40 -12.71
CA GLU A 32 17.58 8.00 -13.46
C GLU A 32 18.08 7.07 -14.58
N ARG A 33 18.22 5.78 -14.29
CA ARG A 33 18.68 4.79 -15.28
C ARG A 33 17.65 4.58 -16.39
N SER A 34 16.37 4.57 -16.06
CA SER A 34 15.29 4.45 -17.05
C SER A 34 15.36 5.57 -18.09
N GLN A 35 15.53 6.81 -17.64
CA GLN A 35 15.66 7.97 -18.52
C GLN A 35 16.96 7.91 -19.35
N SER A 36 18.11 7.72 -18.70
CA SER A 36 19.41 7.76 -19.37
C SER A 36 19.68 6.59 -20.31
N SER A 37 19.23 5.38 -19.94
CA SER A 37 19.56 4.15 -20.68
C SER A 37 18.46 3.74 -21.67
N HIS A 38 17.21 4.14 -21.41
CA HIS A 38 16.06 3.65 -22.17
C HIS A 38 15.15 4.76 -22.70
N GLN A 39 15.40 6.03 -22.36
CA GLN A 39 14.55 7.18 -22.72
C GLN A 39 13.09 6.97 -22.26
N LEU A 40 12.90 6.28 -21.14
CA LEU A 40 11.59 5.98 -20.54
C LEU A 40 11.39 6.77 -19.26
N LEU A 41 10.23 7.41 -19.14
CA LEU A 41 9.81 8.17 -17.96
C LEU A 41 8.72 7.40 -17.22
N TYR A 42 8.93 7.17 -15.93
CA TYR A 42 7.90 6.64 -15.04
C TYR A 42 6.98 7.78 -14.58
N THR A 43 5.68 7.60 -14.71
CA THR A 43 4.66 8.57 -14.26
C THR A 43 4.19 8.32 -12.84
N ASP A 44 4.28 7.07 -12.38
CA ASP A 44 3.69 6.64 -11.13
C ASP A 44 4.71 5.90 -10.25
N TYR A 45 4.62 6.13 -8.94
CA TYR A 45 5.47 5.52 -7.93
C TYR A 45 4.60 4.76 -6.92
N CYS A 46 4.88 3.48 -6.72
CA CYS A 46 4.28 2.66 -5.66
C CYS A 46 5.40 2.12 -4.77
N GLY A 47 5.41 2.54 -3.50
CA GLY A 47 6.43 2.16 -2.51
C GLY A 47 5.81 1.87 -1.15
N ASP A 48 6.63 1.45 -0.17
CA ASP A 48 6.13 1.22 1.19
C ASP A 48 5.84 2.57 1.86
N GLY A 49 4.72 2.65 2.59
CA GLY A 49 4.09 3.92 2.93
C GLY A 49 4.90 4.86 3.84
N ASP A 50 5.91 4.34 4.53
CA ASP A 50 6.77 5.08 5.46
C ASP A 50 8.11 5.51 4.83
N SER A 51 8.33 5.25 3.53
CA SER A 51 9.60 5.55 2.89
C SER A 51 9.72 7.00 2.44
N LYS A 52 10.91 7.58 2.64
CA LYS A 52 11.31 8.87 2.06
C LYS A 52 11.64 8.76 0.57
N ALA A 53 11.51 7.57 -0.02
CA ALA A 53 11.93 7.30 -1.39
C ALA A 53 11.10 8.06 -2.42
N TYR A 54 9.80 8.25 -2.19
CA TYR A 54 8.98 9.08 -3.07
C TYR A 54 9.52 10.51 -3.23
N GLU A 55 9.90 11.15 -2.12
CA GLU A 55 10.42 12.53 -2.16
C GLU A 55 11.70 12.65 -3.00
N THR A 56 12.50 11.58 -3.09
CA THR A 56 13.71 11.57 -3.92
C THR A 56 13.44 11.49 -5.41
N VAL A 57 12.27 10.97 -5.82
CA VAL A 57 11.94 10.79 -7.24
C VAL A 57 10.84 11.73 -7.73
N LYS A 58 10.10 12.37 -6.82
CA LYS A 58 8.92 13.21 -7.10
C LYS A 58 9.13 14.20 -8.25
N ASN A 59 10.28 14.88 -8.26
CA ASN A 59 10.65 15.90 -9.24
C ASN A 59 11.94 15.51 -10.00
N ILE A 60 12.19 14.21 -10.21
CA ILE A 60 13.40 13.76 -10.89
C ILE A 60 13.42 14.13 -12.38
N TYR A 61 12.24 14.38 -12.95
CA TYR A 61 12.07 14.87 -14.31
C TYR A 61 11.67 16.35 -14.29
N ASN A 62 12.18 17.12 -15.24
CA ASN A 62 11.96 18.57 -15.29
C ASN A 62 10.48 18.95 -15.47
N ASP A 63 9.78 18.25 -16.36
CA ASP A 63 8.42 18.63 -16.78
C ASP A 63 7.33 17.68 -16.25
N THR A 64 7.70 16.64 -15.48
CA THR A 64 6.77 15.59 -15.04
C THR A 64 6.89 15.34 -13.54
N ILE A 65 5.80 15.59 -12.82
CA ILE A 65 5.67 15.22 -11.41
C ILE A 65 5.18 13.78 -11.32
N ILE A 66 5.86 12.98 -10.49
CA ILE A 66 5.53 11.57 -10.31
C ILE A 66 4.34 11.42 -9.37
N ASN A 67 3.32 10.68 -9.77
CA ASN A 67 2.15 10.41 -8.94
C ASN A 67 2.49 9.35 -7.89
N LYS A 68 2.19 9.64 -6.62
CA LYS A 68 2.31 8.66 -5.55
C LYS A 68 1.06 7.78 -5.51
N LEU A 69 1.22 6.50 -5.78
CA LEU A 69 0.20 5.48 -5.60
C LEU A 69 0.30 4.86 -4.21
N GLU A 70 -0.83 4.50 -3.63
CA GLU A 70 -0.87 3.71 -2.40
C GLU A 70 -1.08 2.23 -2.72
N CYS A 71 -0.25 1.38 -2.13
CA CYS A 71 -0.48 -0.06 -2.19
C CYS A 71 -1.71 -0.44 -1.36
N ILE A 72 -2.52 -1.38 -1.86
CA ILE A 72 -3.64 -1.98 -1.14
C ILE A 72 -3.20 -2.53 0.22
N GLY A 73 -1.99 -3.12 0.31
CA GLY A 73 -1.41 -3.57 1.57
C GLY A 73 -1.23 -2.45 2.61
N GLN A 74 -0.95 -1.22 2.17
CA GLN A 74 -0.88 -0.06 3.08
C GLN A 74 -2.26 0.30 3.63
N ILE A 75 -3.30 0.18 2.81
CA ILE A 75 -4.68 0.38 3.25
C ILE A 75 -5.06 -0.68 4.30
N HIS A 76 -4.64 -1.94 4.11
CA HIS A 76 -4.84 -3.01 5.11
C HIS A 76 -4.15 -2.68 6.45
N LYS A 77 -2.88 -2.24 6.40
CA LYS A 77 -2.13 -1.85 7.60
C LYS A 77 -2.82 -0.67 8.31
N ARG A 78 -3.27 0.33 7.55
CA ARG A 78 -3.92 1.55 8.08
C ARG A 78 -5.20 1.25 8.85
N VAL A 79 -6.10 0.45 8.28
CA VAL A 79 -7.39 0.15 8.94
C VAL A 79 -7.17 -0.60 10.26
N GLY A 80 -6.29 -1.61 10.27
CA GLY A 80 -6.00 -2.32 11.51
C GLY A 80 -5.24 -1.51 12.55
N MET A 81 -4.33 -0.63 12.13
CA MET A 81 -3.67 0.28 13.06
C MET A 81 -4.68 1.22 13.71
N ARG A 82 -5.63 1.77 12.95
CA ARG A 82 -6.70 2.63 13.48
C ARG A 82 -7.59 1.87 14.47
N ILE A 83 -7.99 0.64 14.15
CA ILE A 83 -8.81 -0.19 15.03
C ILE A 83 -8.05 -0.54 16.33
N ARG A 84 -6.76 -0.89 16.25
CA ARG A 84 -5.91 -1.14 17.44
C ARG A 84 -5.74 0.11 18.30
N LYS A 85 -5.52 1.28 17.68
CA LYS A 85 -5.45 2.57 18.38
C LYS A 85 -6.77 2.87 19.10
N LEU A 86 -7.90 2.65 18.45
CA LEU A 86 -9.23 2.82 19.06
C LEU A 86 -9.40 1.88 20.26
N LYS A 87 -9.12 0.58 20.10
CA LYS A 87 -9.15 -0.40 21.19
C LYS A 87 -8.29 0.02 22.41
N ASN A 88 -7.16 0.67 22.18
CA ASN A 88 -6.29 1.15 23.25
C ASN A 88 -6.85 2.41 23.93
N LYS A 89 -7.49 3.30 23.17
CA LYS A 89 -8.13 4.52 23.70
C LYS A 89 -9.46 4.25 24.41
N THR A 90 -10.13 3.14 24.09
CA THR A 90 -11.46 2.80 24.64
C THR A 90 -11.41 1.49 25.42
N PRO A 91 -10.97 1.49 26.70
CA PRO A 91 -10.80 0.28 27.50
C PRO A 91 -12.10 -0.49 27.72
N SER A 92 -13.25 0.18 27.67
CA SER A 92 -14.58 -0.45 27.73
C SER A 92 -14.82 -1.45 26.58
N VAL A 93 -14.06 -1.36 25.49
CA VAL A 93 -14.09 -2.26 24.33
C VAL A 93 -13.07 -3.43 24.49
N ARG A 94 -12.39 -3.55 25.63
CA ARG A 94 -11.43 -4.64 25.97
C ARG A 94 -12.11 -5.74 26.79
N GLY A 95 -12.09 -7.01 26.34
CA GLY A 95 -12.72 -8.16 27.02
C GLY A 95 -12.81 -9.45 26.17
N LYS A 96 -13.09 -10.60 26.80
CA LYS A 96 -13.14 -11.94 26.15
C LYS A 96 -14.20 -12.11 25.04
N VAL A 97 -15.24 -11.26 25.04
CA VAL A 97 -16.32 -11.19 24.02
C VAL A 97 -16.17 -9.91 23.15
N LYS A 98 -15.11 -9.13 23.37
CA LYS A 98 -14.88 -7.82 22.74
C LYS A 98 -13.73 -7.87 21.72
N LEU A 99 -13.46 -6.76 21.05
CA LEU A 99 -12.52 -6.60 19.92
C LEU A 99 -11.13 -7.28 20.15
N THR A 100 -10.99 -8.54 19.77
CA THR A 100 -9.76 -9.33 19.92
C THR A 100 -8.76 -9.00 18.81
N ALA A 101 -7.47 -9.29 19.01
CA ALA A 101 -6.47 -9.09 17.95
C ALA A 101 -6.81 -9.90 16.68
N LYS A 102 -7.20 -11.17 16.86
CA LYS A 102 -7.64 -12.06 15.78
C LYS A 102 -8.83 -11.49 15.00
N PHE A 103 -9.82 -10.91 15.68
CA PHE A 103 -10.96 -10.28 15.01
C PHE A 103 -10.57 -9.02 14.24
N ILE A 104 -9.61 -8.22 14.75
CA ILE A 104 -9.05 -7.08 14.02
C ILE A 104 -8.34 -7.56 12.75
N ASP A 105 -7.53 -8.62 12.82
CA ASP A 105 -6.84 -9.20 11.66
C ASP A 105 -7.85 -9.71 10.62
N GLN A 106 -8.93 -10.34 11.07
CA GLN A 106 -10.03 -10.78 10.19
C GLN A 106 -10.69 -9.59 9.48
N LEU A 107 -11.04 -8.53 10.21
CA LEU A 107 -11.59 -7.30 9.63
C LEU A 107 -10.63 -6.65 8.63
N GLN A 108 -9.32 -6.63 8.93
CA GLN A 108 -8.31 -6.10 8.01
C GLN A 108 -8.27 -6.87 6.69
N ASN A 109 -8.28 -8.21 6.77
CA ASN A 109 -8.23 -9.07 5.59
C ASN A 109 -9.45 -8.87 4.70
N TYR A 110 -10.63 -8.85 5.31
CA TYR A 110 -11.89 -8.63 4.62
C TYR A 110 -12.00 -7.25 3.98
N TYR A 111 -11.61 -6.20 4.70
CA TYR A 111 -11.56 -4.85 4.16
C TYR A 111 -10.67 -4.79 2.91
N GLY A 112 -9.56 -5.53 2.95
CA GLY A 112 -8.65 -5.68 1.84
C GLY A 112 -9.23 -6.36 0.60
N ILE A 113 -9.88 -7.50 0.82
CA ILE A 113 -10.58 -8.25 -0.23
C ILE A 113 -11.68 -7.36 -0.85
N ALA A 114 -12.48 -6.68 -0.04
CA ALA A 114 -13.55 -5.81 -0.53
C ALA A 114 -13.02 -4.69 -1.45
N ILE A 115 -11.87 -4.08 -1.12
CA ILE A 115 -11.24 -3.08 -1.98
C ILE A 115 -10.65 -3.71 -3.24
N GLY A 116 -9.90 -4.81 -3.08
CA GLY A 116 -9.22 -5.50 -4.18
C GLY A 116 -10.17 -6.11 -5.21
N SER A 117 -11.35 -6.58 -4.78
CA SER A 117 -12.37 -7.16 -5.66
C SER A 117 -13.22 -6.14 -6.41
N ASN A 118 -13.17 -4.85 -6.00
CA ASN A 118 -14.01 -3.79 -6.56
C ASN A 118 -13.19 -2.59 -7.07
N VAL A 119 -11.93 -2.82 -7.46
CA VAL A 119 -11.02 -1.77 -7.96
C VAL A 119 -11.68 -1.01 -9.11
N GLY A 120 -11.64 0.32 -9.05
CA GLY A 120 -12.21 1.20 -10.06
C GLY A 120 -13.70 1.52 -9.88
N ASN A 121 -14.38 0.92 -8.90
CA ASN A 121 -15.77 1.24 -8.57
C ASN A 121 -15.93 1.60 -7.08
N LEU A 122 -15.99 2.90 -6.80
CA LEU A 122 -16.08 3.41 -5.42
C LEU A 122 -17.36 2.98 -4.69
N GLU A 123 -18.49 2.95 -5.39
CA GLU A 123 -19.78 2.58 -4.81
C GLU A 123 -19.79 1.10 -4.41
N ASN A 124 -19.27 0.22 -5.26
CA ASN A 124 -19.12 -1.19 -4.95
C ASN A 124 -18.13 -1.43 -3.83
N ILE A 125 -17.02 -0.68 -3.77
CA ILE A 125 -16.08 -0.74 -2.63
C ILE A 125 -16.80 -0.40 -1.33
N GLN A 126 -17.54 0.71 -1.29
CA GLN A 126 -18.28 1.12 -0.09
C GLN A 126 -19.29 0.07 0.34
N THR A 127 -20.10 -0.41 -0.60
CA THR A 127 -21.11 -1.45 -0.37
C THR A 127 -20.47 -2.74 0.16
N ALA A 128 -19.39 -3.21 -0.47
CA ALA A 128 -18.69 -4.43 -0.06
C ALA A 128 -18.04 -4.29 1.32
N VAL A 129 -17.42 -3.14 1.61
CA VAL A 129 -16.82 -2.86 2.92
C VAL A 129 -17.88 -2.87 4.02
N ILE A 130 -19.01 -2.19 3.81
CA ILE A 130 -20.11 -2.11 4.77
C ILE A 130 -20.74 -3.49 4.98
N SER A 131 -21.04 -4.21 3.88
CA SER A 131 -21.58 -5.57 3.92
C SER A 131 -20.66 -6.51 4.70
N THR A 132 -19.35 -6.45 4.46
CA THR A 132 -18.40 -7.32 5.15
C THR A 132 -18.26 -6.97 6.63
N PHE A 133 -18.34 -5.69 6.98
CA PHE A 133 -18.39 -5.26 8.38
C PHE A 133 -19.62 -5.84 9.08
N TYR A 134 -20.81 -5.69 8.50
CA TYR A 134 -22.03 -6.25 9.07
C TYR A 134 -21.98 -7.78 9.17
N HIS A 135 -21.43 -8.47 8.16
CA HIS A 135 -21.23 -9.91 8.20
C HIS A 135 -20.33 -10.33 9.37
N CYS A 136 -19.22 -9.62 9.61
CA CYS A 136 -18.33 -9.89 10.73
C CYS A 136 -18.98 -9.60 12.11
N CYS A 137 -19.91 -8.66 12.16
CA CYS A 137 -20.66 -8.31 13.37
C CYS A 137 -21.90 -9.19 13.59
N CYS A 138 -22.39 -9.87 12.56
CA CYS A 138 -23.50 -10.81 12.68
C CYS A 138 -23.06 -12.04 13.47
N SER A 139 -23.90 -12.43 14.43
CA SER A 139 -23.83 -13.74 15.08
C SER A 139 -25.10 -14.51 14.73
N SER A 140 -25.13 -15.81 15.02
CA SER A 140 -26.33 -16.66 14.86
C SER A 140 -27.59 -16.17 15.60
N ARG A 141 -27.49 -15.08 16.38
CA ARG A 141 -28.58 -14.44 17.13
C ARG A 141 -28.97 -13.04 16.62
N GLN A 142 -28.20 -12.41 15.73
CA GLN A 142 -28.51 -11.08 15.18
C GLN A 142 -28.06 -11.00 13.71
N LEU A 143 -29.03 -10.98 12.80
CA LEU A 143 -28.84 -10.75 11.36
C LEU A 143 -28.92 -9.24 11.10
N MET A 144 -27.84 -8.67 10.57
CA MET A 144 -27.72 -7.26 10.15
C MET A 144 -27.64 -7.14 8.61
N HIS A 145 -28.13 -8.16 7.89
CA HIS A 145 -28.17 -8.15 6.44
C HIS A 145 -29.45 -7.42 5.98
N GLY A 146 -29.31 -6.13 5.64
CA GLY A 146 -30.36 -5.34 5.01
C GLY A 146 -30.39 -3.89 5.50
N GLN A 147 -29.59 -3.03 4.85
CA GLN A 147 -29.85 -1.59 4.71
C GLN A 147 -29.36 -1.14 3.35
#